data_AF-A0A9P0DCT2-F1
#
_entry.id   AF-A0A9P0DCT2-F1
#
_cell.length_a   1.000
_cell.length_b   1.000
_cell.length_c   1.000
_cell.angle_alpha   90.00
_cell.angle_beta   90.00
_cell.angle_gamma   90.00
#
_symmetry.space_group_name_H-M   'P 1'
#
loop_
_entity.id
_entity.type
_entity.pdbx_description
1 polymer ?
#
loop_
_entity_poly.entity_id
_entity_poly.type
_entity_poly.pdbx_seq_one_letter_code
_entity_poly.pdbx_strand_id
1 'polypeptide(L)'
;MSNTNILYELAANIFLTAIKHARMNTGFQLLKRETQNILLGQLWAPLFILKASYWYTNIDGYFYFLQDTCNYMKSLNLDTKNLEYLETILLCRMDLLEDKDE
;
A
#
# COMPACT_ATOMS: atom_id res chain seq x y z
N MET A 1 -14.21 -24.19 -2.25
CA MET A 1 -13.13 -23.27 -2.68
C MET A 1 -11.92 -23.54 -1.80
N SER A 2 -10.72 -23.73 -2.36
CA SER A 2 -9.51 -23.88 -1.53
C SER A 2 -9.22 -22.54 -0.83
N ASN A 3 -8.73 -22.57 0.41
CA ASN A 3 -8.36 -21.36 1.17
C ASN A 3 -7.34 -20.48 0.40
N THR A 4 -6.55 -21.11 -0.47
CA THR A 4 -5.59 -20.45 -1.36
C THR A 4 -6.26 -19.53 -2.40
N ASN A 5 -7.41 -19.92 -2.97
CA ASN A 5 -8.11 -19.06 -3.92
C ASN A 5 -8.65 -17.80 -3.25
N ILE A 6 -9.15 -17.93 -2.01
CA ILE A 6 -9.64 -16.80 -1.21
C ILE A 6 -8.49 -15.87 -0.84
N LEU A 7 -7.34 -16.44 -0.47
CA LEU A 7 -6.11 -15.67 -0.19
C LEU A 7 -5.71 -14.80 -1.39
N TYR A 8 -5.63 -15.39 -2.59
CA TYR A 8 -5.22 -14.66 -3.79
C TYR A 8 -6.23 -13.58 -4.18
N GLU A 9 -7.53 -13.86 -4.06
CA GLU A 9 -8.57 -12.88 -4.34
C GLU A 9 -8.52 -11.71 -3.35
N LEU A 10 -8.33 -11.99 -2.05
CA LEU A 10 -8.16 -10.98 -1.02
C LEU A 10 -6.90 -10.14 -1.27
N ALA A 11 -5.77 -10.77 -1.59
CA ALA A 11 -4.54 -10.08 -1.93
C ALA A 11 -4.72 -9.18 -3.16
N ALA A 12 -5.36 -9.68 -4.22
CA ALA A 12 -5.63 -8.87 -5.41
C ALA A 12 -6.51 -7.66 -5.09
N ASN A 13 -7.55 -7.83 -4.26
CA ASN A 13 -8.43 -6.73 -3.85
C ASN A 13 -7.69 -5.67 -3.02
N ILE A 14 -6.89 -6.10 -2.03
CA ILE A 14 -6.06 -5.19 -1.22
C ILE A 14 -5.09 -4.42 -2.12
N PHE A 15 -4.36 -5.14 -2.99
CA PHE A 15 -3.40 -4.55 -3.91
C PHE A 15 -4.05 -3.53 -4.84
N LEU A 16 -5.13 -3.90 -5.52
CA LEU A 16 -5.85 -2.99 -6.42
C LEU A 16 -6.34 -1.75 -5.69
N THR A 17 -6.80 -1.90 -4.45
CA THR A 17 -7.28 -0.77 -3.65
C THR A 17 -6.14 0.13 -3.23
N ALA A 18 -5.00 -0.44 -2.80
CA ALA A 18 -3.80 0.32 -2.46
C ALA A 18 -3.30 1.14 -3.66
N ILE A 19 -3.20 0.53 -4.85
CA ILE A 19 -2.76 1.23 -6.07
C ILE A 19 -3.75 2.31 -6.50
N LYS A 20 -5.06 2.07 -6.39
CA LYS A 20 -6.08 3.08 -6.70
C LYS A 20 -6.00 4.27 -5.74
N HIS A 21 -5.87 4.01 -4.44
CA HIS A 21 -5.72 5.05 -3.42
C HIS A 21 -4.47 5.89 -3.67
N ALA A 22 -3.32 5.24 -3.89
CA ALA A 22 -2.08 5.94 -4.17
C ALA A 22 -2.20 6.88 -5.38
N ARG A 23 -2.88 6.45 -6.45
CA ARG A 23 -3.10 7.27 -7.65
C ARG A 23 -4.07 8.42 -7.46
N MET A 24 -4.94 8.36 -6.46
CA MET A 24 -5.86 9.42 -6.09
C MET A 24 -5.27 10.38 -5.05
N ASN A 25 -4.09 10.06 -4.48
CA ASN A 25 -3.40 10.94 -3.56
C ASN A 25 -3.09 12.28 -4.24
N THR A 26 -3.45 13.39 -3.57
CA THR A 26 -3.47 14.73 -4.18
C THR A 26 -2.13 15.22 -4.68
N GLY A 27 -1.03 14.85 -4.01
CA GLY A 27 0.32 15.16 -4.46
C GLY A 27 0.81 14.20 -5.53
N PHE A 28 0.56 12.90 -5.35
CA PHE A 28 1.04 11.87 -6.26
C PHE A 28 0.38 11.93 -7.65
N GLN A 29 -0.90 12.29 -7.72
CA GLN A 29 -1.63 12.40 -8.99
C GLN A 29 -1.06 13.46 -9.95
N LEU A 30 -0.29 14.44 -9.43
CA LEU A 30 0.34 15.49 -10.22
C LEU A 30 1.55 14.99 -11.01
N LEU A 31 2.13 13.86 -10.62
CA LEU A 31 3.25 13.25 -11.33
C LEU A 31 2.79 12.65 -12.67
N LYS A 32 3.69 12.61 -13.65
CA LYS A 32 3.43 11.90 -14.92
C LYS A 32 3.13 10.42 -14.65
N ARG A 33 2.28 9.81 -15.48
CA ARG A 33 1.88 8.40 -15.33
C ARG A 33 3.08 7.45 -15.31
N GLU A 34 4.10 7.73 -16.10
CA GLU A 34 5.37 6.98 -16.15
C GLU A 34 6.10 7.04 -14.81
N THR A 35 6.30 8.25 -14.26
CA THR A 35 6.89 8.48 -12.94
C THR A 35 6.09 7.78 -11.84
N GLN A 36 4.76 7.89 -11.87
CA GLN A 36 3.89 7.17 -10.94
C GLN A 36 4.11 5.66 -11.03
N ASN A 37 4.26 5.10 -12.22
CA ASN A 37 4.46 3.66 -12.40
C ASN A 37 5.82 3.20 -11.87
N ILE A 38 6.88 3.99 -12.06
CA ILE A 38 8.21 3.70 -11.50
C ILE A 38 8.13 3.65 -9.98
N LEU A 39 7.56 4.70 -9.35
CA LEU A 39 7.42 4.77 -7.91
C LEU A 39 6.53 3.65 -7.37
N LEU A 40 5.37 3.38 -7.97
CA LEU A 40 4.50 2.28 -7.56
C LEU A 40 5.15 0.91 -7.74
N GLY A 41 6.00 0.74 -8.76
CA GLY A 41 6.78 -0.49 -8.97
C GLY A 41 7.71 -0.81 -7.81
N GLN A 42 8.15 0.20 -7.06
CA GLN A 42 9.02 0.05 -5.90
C GLN A 42 8.24 0.11 -4.56
N LEU A 43 7.14 0.87 -4.52
CA LEU A 43 6.38 1.16 -3.30
C LEU A 43 5.14 0.28 -3.11
N TRP A 44 4.80 -0.60 -4.05
CA TRP A 44 3.59 -1.41 -3.95
C TRP A 44 3.53 -2.26 -2.68
N ALA A 45 4.66 -2.79 -2.22
CA ALA A 45 4.72 -3.66 -1.04
C ALA A 45 4.39 -2.92 0.26
N PRO A 46 5.04 -1.80 0.62
CA PRO A 46 4.66 -1.04 1.82
C PRO A 46 3.24 -0.48 1.72
N LEU A 47 2.78 -0.04 0.54
CA LEU A 47 1.39 0.39 0.32
C LEU A 47 0.39 -0.75 0.55
N PHE A 48 0.72 -1.95 0.06
CA PHE A 48 -0.07 -3.16 0.28
C PHE A 48 -0.18 -3.48 1.77
N ILE A 49 0.95 -3.50 2.50
CA ILE A 49 0.98 -3.80 3.94
C ILE A 49 0.19 -2.77 4.74
N LEU A 50 0.35 -1.48 4.43
CA LEU A 50 -0.43 -0.41 5.05
C LEU A 50 -1.93 -0.66 4.85
N LYS A 51 -2.33 -0.98 3.61
CA LYS A 51 -3.75 -1.23 3.29
C LYS A 51 -4.28 -2.52 3.91
N ALA A 52 -3.48 -3.58 3.96
CA ALA A 52 -3.81 -4.85 4.59
C ALA A 52 -4.03 -4.68 6.10
N SER A 53 -3.16 -3.92 6.76
CA SER A 53 -3.22 -3.70 8.22
C SER A 53 -4.53 -3.07 8.70
N TYR A 54 -5.14 -2.25 7.83
CA TYR A 54 -6.39 -1.52 8.09
C TYR A 54 -7.54 -2.01 7.20
N TRP A 55 -7.45 -3.24 6.72
CA TRP A 55 -8.51 -3.83 5.93
C TRP A 55 -9.77 -4.07 6.78
N TYR A 56 -10.95 -3.95 6.18
CA TYR A 56 -12.22 -3.98 6.90
C TYR A 56 -12.58 -5.36 7.45
N THR A 57 -12.02 -6.44 6.89
CA THR A 57 -12.18 -7.81 7.41
C THR A 57 -10.92 -8.27 8.14
N ASN A 58 -11.09 -9.20 9.07
CA ASN A 58 -9.95 -9.87 9.68
C ASN A 58 -9.19 -10.69 8.62
N ILE A 59 -7.92 -10.34 8.40
CA ILE A 59 -7.05 -10.98 7.41
C ILE A 59 -5.97 -11.88 8.05
N ASP A 60 -5.95 -11.99 9.38
CA ASP A 60 -4.85 -12.63 10.15
C ASP A 60 -4.73 -14.13 9.84
N GLY A 61 -5.82 -14.78 9.39
CA GLY A 61 -5.82 -16.18 8.94
C GLY A 61 -5.37 -16.41 7.50
N TYR A 62 -5.19 -15.35 6.71
CA TYR A 62 -4.79 -15.41 5.31
C TYR A 62 -3.32 -15.04 5.13
N PHE A 63 -2.85 -13.98 5.83
CA PHE A 63 -1.48 -13.49 5.72
C PHE A 63 -0.69 -13.72 7.01
N TYR A 64 -0.47 -14.99 7.39
CA TYR A 64 0.27 -15.34 8.60
C TYR A 64 1.65 -14.67 8.67
N PHE A 65 2.32 -14.51 7.52
CA PHE A 65 3.64 -13.87 7.42
C PHE A 65 3.62 -12.34 7.58
N LEU A 66 2.45 -11.70 7.52
CA LEU A 66 2.28 -10.25 7.76
C LEU A 66 1.67 -9.95 9.13
N GLN A 67 1.30 -10.97 9.90
CA GLN A 67 0.48 -10.81 11.09
C GLN A 67 1.12 -9.86 12.12
N ASP A 68 2.41 -10.03 12.41
CA ASP A 68 3.12 -9.17 13.37
C ASP A 68 3.16 -7.70 12.90
N THR A 69 3.45 -7.48 11.62
CA THR A 69 3.46 -6.12 11.03
C THR A 69 2.07 -5.50 11.07
N CYS A 70 1.03 -6.25 10.70
CA CYS A 70 -0.35 -5.79 10.76
C CYS A 70 -0.77 -5.47 12.20
N ASN A 71 -0.39 -6.29 13.17
CA ASN A 71 -0.67 -6.05 14.59
C ASN A 71 0.05 -4.82 15.11
N TYR A 72 1.32 -4.64 14.75
CA TYR A 72 2.07 -3.44 15.09
C TYR A 72 1.40 -2.20 14.49
N MET A 73 1.06 -2.23 13.20
CA MET A 73 0.38 -1.14 12.52
C MET A 73 -0.96 -0.80 13.16
N LYS A 74 -1.78 -1.80 13.52
CA LYS A 74 -3.05 -1.60 14.26
C LYS A 74 -2.81 -0.98 15.64
N SER A 75 -1.73 -1.34 16.33
CA SER A 75 -1.41 -0.80 17.66
C SER A 75 -1.10 0.70 17.67
N LEU A 76 -0.72 1.27 16.52
CA LEU A 76 -0.55 2.71 16.33
C LEU A 76 -1.88 3.49 16.42
N ASN A 77 -3.04 2.81 16.34
CA ASN A 77 -4.37 3.41 16.42
C ASN A 77 -4.54 4.62 15.50
N LEU A 78 -4.05 4.53 14.26
CA LEU A 78 -4.15 5.61 13.30
C LEU A 78 -5.60 5.78 12.85
N ASP A 79 -6.11 7.00 12.95
CA ASP A 79 -7.36 7.38 12.29
C ASP A 79 -7.16 7.50 10.77
N THR A 80 -8.27 7.68 10.04
CA THR A 80 -8.24 7.80 8.58
C THR A 80 -7.31 8.89 8.08
N LYS A 81 -7.23 10.03 8.77
CA LYS A 81 -6.38 11.15 8.37
C LYS A 81 -4.89 10.81 8.52
N ASN A 82 -4.51 10.21 9.64
CA ASN A 82 -3.14 9.80 9.87
C ASN A 82 -2.70 8.69 8.89
N LEU A 83 -3.62 7.82 8.48
CA LEU A 83 -3.36 6.86 7.41
C LEU A 83 -3.10 7.54 6.06
N GLU A 84 -3.90 8.54 5.70
CA GLU A 84 -3.69 9.32 4.47
C GLU A 84 -2.35 10.07 4.49
N TYR A 85 -1.96 10.63 5.64
CA TYR A 85 -0.64 11.26 5.79
C TYR A 85 0.50 10.25 5.66
N LEU A 86 0.38 9.09 6.28
CA LEU A 86 1.40 8.04 6.16
C LEU A 86 1.52 7.52 4.73
N GLU A 87 0.40 7.30 4.05
CA GLU A 87 0.38 6.96 2.62
C GLU A 87 1.07 8.05 1.78
N THR A 88 0.80 9.33 2.08
CA THR A 88 1.46 10.46 1.40
C THR A 88 2.97 10.43 1.62
N ILE A 89 3.44 10.20 2.86
CA ILE A 89 4.86 10.08 3.18
C ILE A 89 5.52 8.92 2.40
N LEU A 90 4.83 7.78 2.30
CA LEU A 90 5.31 6.65 1.50
C LEU A 90 5.45 7.00 0.01
N LEU A 91 4.53 7.81 -0.52
CA LEU A 91 4.50 8.23 -1.93
C LEU A 91 5.47 9.38 -2.25
N CYS A 92 5.84 10.19 -1.27
CA CYS A 92 6.78 11.31 -1.39
C CYS A 92 8.25 10.84 -1.46
N ARG A 93 8.52 9.82 -2.27
CA ARG A 93 9.85 9.19 -2.43
C ARG A 93 10.46 9.48 -3.79
N MET A 94 10.60 10.76 -4.14
CA MET A 94 11.20 11.17 -5.41
C MET A 94 12.67 10.73 -5.55
N ASP A 95 13.33 10.45 -4.42
CA ASP A 95 14.67 9.86 -4.32
C ASP A 95 14.79 8.45 -4.93
N LEU A 96 13.66 7.81 -5.22
CA LEU A 96 13.58 6.51 -5.87
C LEU A 96 13.59 6.58 -7.41
N LEU A 97 13.51 7.79 -7.95
CA LEU A 97 13.71 8.00 -9.38
C LEU A 97 15.20 7.98 -9.66
N GLU A 98 15.60 7.33 -10.75
CA GLU A 98 16.97 7.41 -11.23
C GLU A 98 17.34 8.88 -11.44
N ASP A 99 18.46 9.32 -10.86
CA ASP A 99 19.10 10.55 -11.27
C ASP A 99 19.44 10.35 -12.75
N LYS A 100 18.80 11.15 -13.61
CA LYS A 100 19.28 11.30 -14.97
C LYS A 100 20.58 12.09 -14.87
N ASP A 101 21.67 11.39 -14.61
CA ASP A 101 23.00 11.90 -14.92
C ASP A 101 22.97 12.21 -16.44
N GLU A 102 23.02 13.50 -16.77
CA GLU A 102 23.12 14.02 -18.14
C GLU A 102 24.35 13.48 -18.87
#